data_AF-A0AAT9WBD4-F1
#
_entry.id   AF-A0AAT9WBD4-F1
#
_cell.length_a   1.000
_cell.length_b   1.000
_cell.length_c   1.000
_cell.angle_alpha   90.00
_cell.angle_beta   90.00
_cell.angle_gamma   90.00
#
_symmetry.space_group_name_H-M   'P 1'
#
loop_
_entity.id
_entity.type
_entity.pdbx_description
1 polymer ?
#
loop_
_entity_poly.entity_id
_entity_poly.type
_entity_poly.pdbx_seq_one_letter_code
_entity_poly.pdbx_strand_id
1 'polypeptide(L)'
;MYFRVFIPIILLLWSARAGGAPAQRVGEAEVRDAKKGQPCFTISEREERRGGAPDFEAISVIDTSARPRETMWKMSMPSGRTFPVMFSMCIPYAGRVQSLPQTRATELEPGRVYEVTIDVRSGGTPEQARSYGARFCLVRQRDGDVKVLPIAPGAREGKNSYGCMAGK
;
A
#
# COMPACT_ATOMS: atom_id res chain seq x y z
N MET A 1 -67.53 38.81 -8.90
CA MET A 1 -67.09 37.79 -9.88
C MET A 1 -65.65 37.44 -9.52
N TYR A 2 -65.44 36.35 -8.76
CA TYR A 2 -64.11 35.95 -8.26
C TYR A 2 -63.50 34.91 -9.21
N PHE A 3 -62.40 35.24 -9.88
CA PHE A 3 -61.62 34.27 -10.65
C PHE A 3 -60.60 33.59 -9.72
N ARG A 4 -60.78 32.29 -9.50
CA ARG A 4 -59.80 31.40 -8.90
C ARG A 4 -58.72 31.08 -9.93
N VAL A 5 -57.49 31.52 -9.70
CA VAL A 5 -56.31 31.06 -10.45
C VAL A 5 -55.65 29.95 -9.64
N PHE A 6 -55.87 28.70 -10.04
CA PHE A 6 -55.11 27.55 -9.56
C PHE A 6 -53.82 27.45 -10.39
N ILE A 7 -52.68 27.76 -9.77
CA ILE A 7 -51.35 27.55 -10.36
C ILE A 7 -50.87 26.16 -9.90
N PRO A 8 -50.71 25.16 -10.79
CA PRO A 8 -50.03 23.94 -10.41
C PRO A 8 -48.52 24.18 -10.40
N ILE A 9 -47.93 24.15 -9.21
CA ILE A 9 -46.49 24.12 -9.01
C ILE A 9 -46.00 22.73 -9.44
N ILE A 10 -45.53 22.64 -10.69
CA ILE A 10 -44.78 21.46 -11.18
C ILE A 10 -43.38 21.55 -10.59
N LEU A 11 -43.17 20.82 -9.48
CA LEU A 11 -41.85 20.57 -8.89
C LEU A 11 -41.03 19.69 -9.84
N LEU A 12 -40.21 20.33 -10.66
CA LEU A 12 -39.11 19.69 -11.37
C LEU A 12 -38.06 19.21 -10.35
N LEU A 13 -38.20 17.96 -9.90
CA LEU A 13 -37.17 17.22 -9.18
C LEU A 13 -35.99 16.96 -10.13
N TRP A 14 -35.12 17.96 -10.26
CA TRP A 14 -33.78 17.79 -10.81
C TRP A 14 -33.00 16.86 -9.88
N SER A 15 -32.91 15.59 -10.28
CA SER A 15 -32.05 14.61 -9.64
C SER A 15 -30.60 15.00 -9.97
N ALA A 16 -30.00 15.86 -9.15
CA ALA A 16 -28.56 16.07 -9.15
C ALA A 16 -27.91 14.74 -8.77
N ARG A 17 -27.56 13.92 -9.78
CA ARG A 17 -26.57 12.85 -9.60
C ARG A 17 -25.29 13.55 -9.17
N ALA A 18 -24.99 13.52 -7.89
CA ALA A 18 -23.67 13.79 -7.38
C ALA A 18 -22.72 12.77 -8.04
N GLY A 19 -22.06 13.18 -9.11
CA GLY A 19 -20.96 12.42 -9.70
C GLY A 19 -19.81 12.44 -8.72
N GLY A 20 -19.83 11.53 -7.74
CA GLY A 20 -18.66 11.25 -6.92
C GLY A 20 -17.55 10.80 -7.86
N ALA A 21 -16.45 11.55 -7.92
CA ALA A 21 -15.26 11.09 -8.62
C ALA A 21 -14.89 9.70 -8.07
N PRO A 22 -14.55 8.72 -8.92
CA PRO A 22 -14.19 7.40 -8.44
C PRO A 22 -13.04 7.53 -7.44
N ALA A 23 -13.22 6.96 -6.24
CA ALA A 23 -12.17 6.92 -5.23
C ALA A 23 -10.92 6.29 -5.85
N GLN A 24 -9.78 6.98 -5.76
CA GLN A 24 -8.53 6.48 -6.31
C GLN A 24 -8.14 5.18 -5.60
N ARG A 25 -7.92 4.12 -6.38
CA ARG A 25 -7.73 2.75 -5.91
C ARG A 25 -6.33 2.56 -5.32
N VAL A 26 -6.25 1.78 -4.23
CA VAL A 26 -5.00 1.19 -3.72
C VAL A 26 -4.88 -0.22 -4.28
N GLY A 27 -3.75 -0.52 -4.92
CA GLY A 27 -3.42 -1.83 -5.46
C GLY A 27 -2.76 -2.73 -4.43
N GLU A 28 -2.57 -3.99 -4.80
CA GLU A 28 -1.92 -4.99 -3.96
C GLU A 28 -0.41 -5.02 -4.23
N ALA A 29 0.37 -4.75 -3.19
CA ALA A 29 1.80 -5.01 -3.18
C ALA A 29 2.08 -6.46 -2.76
N GLU A 30 3.26 -6.95 -3.09
CA GLU A 30 3.81 -8.21 -2.60
C GLU A 30 5.03 -7.96 -1.74
N VAL A 31 5.15 -8.77 -0.68
CA VAL A 31 6.32 -8.81 0.19
C VAL A 31 7.01 -10.15 0.01
N ARG A 32 8.32 -10.12 -0.24
CA ARG A 32 9.14 -11.31 -0.43
C ARG A 32 10.31 -11.31 0.55
N ASP A 33 10.81 -12.50 0.86
CA ASP A 33 12.04 -12.68 1.62
C ASP A 33 13.23 -12.67 0.65
N ALA A 34 14.07 -11.63 0.70
CA ALA A 34 15.20 -11.52 -0.21
C ALA A 34 16.39 -12.38 0.27
N LYS A 35 16.87 -12.14 1.49
CA LYS A 35 17.94 -12.89 2.18
C LYS A 35 17.84 -12.68 3.70
N LYS A 36 17.96 -13.76 4.47
CA LYS A 36 18.07 -13.73 5.96
C LYS A 36 16.99 -12.87 6.64
N GLY A 37 15.74 -12.95 6.17
CA GLY A 37 14.63 -12.23 6.77
C GLY A 37 14.57 -10.75 6.39
N GLN A 38 15.37 -10.29 5.41
CA GLN A 38 15.24 -8.94 4.86
C GLN A 38 14.04 -8.89 3.90
N PRO A 39 12.99 -8.11 4.21
CA PRO A 39 11.85 -7.97 3.32
C PRO A 39 12.23 -7.13 2.10
N CYS A 40 11.66 -7.48 0.96
CA CYS A 40 11.66 -6.66 -0.22
C CYS A 40 10.24 -6.57 -0.81
N PHE A 41 9.99 -5.48 -1.53
CA PHE A 41 8.64 -5.06 -1.89
C PHE A 41 8.50 -4.88 -3.39
N THR A 42 7.35 -5.25 -3.92
CA THR A 42 6.98 -5.07 -5.32
C THR A 42 5.47 -4.96 -5.48
N ILE A 43 4.98 -4.73 -6.70
CA ILE A 43 3.55 -4.88 -7.02
C ILE A 43 3.24 -6.36 -7.27
N SER A 44 2.00 -6.79 -7.02
CA SER A 44 1.58 -8.14 -7.40
C SER A 44 1.53 -8.33 -8.91
N GLU A 45 1.70 -9.57 -9.37
CA GLU A 45 1.65 -9.91 -10.80
C GLU A 45 0.28 -9.57 -11.40
N ARG A 46 -0.79 -9.70 -10.60
CA ARG A 46 -2.15 -9.33 -11.01
C ARG A 46 -2.25 -7.83 -11.29
N GLU A 47 -1.61 -7.01 -10.47
CA GLU A 47 -1.62 -5.56 -10.63
C GLU A 47 -0.78 -5.11 -11.82
N GLU A 48 0.38 -5.73 -12.05
CA GLU A 48 1.18 -5.47 -13.25
C GLU A 48 0.41 -5.82 -14.53
N ARG A 49 -0.30 -6.96 -14.55
CA ARG A 49 -1.16 -7.35 -15.68
C ARG A 49 -2.34 -6.40 -15.90
N ARG A 50 -2.86 -5.77 -14.84
CA ARG A 50 -4.01 -4.86 -14.89
C ARG A 50 -3.62 -3.44 -15.33
N GLY A 51 -2.57 -2.89 -14.72
CA GLY A 51 -2.20 -1.48 -14.85
C GLY A 51 -0.89 -1.22 -15.59
N GLY A 52 -0.14 -2.27 -15.93
CA GLY A 52 1.24 -2.17 -16.42
C GLY A 52 2.26 -1.99 -15.29
N ALA A 53 3.46 -1.56 -15.65
CA ALA A 53 4.55 -1.26 -14.72
C ALA A 53 4.64 0.26 -14.46
N PRO A 54 4.07 0.77 -13.36
CA PRO A 54 4.00 2.20 -13.10
C PRO A 54 5.36 2.76 -12.63
N ASP A 55 5.59 4.05 -12.88
CA ASP A 55 6.80 4.73 -12.45
C ASP A 55 6.84 4.94 -10.93
N PHE A 56 7.92 4.52 -10.28
CA PHE A 56 8.13 4.67 -8.85
C PHE A 56 8.18 6.14 -8.42
N GLU A 57 7.49 6.46 -7.33
CA GLU A 57 7.54 7.77 -6.69
C GLU A 57 8.13 7.68 -5.28
N ALA A 58 7.57 6.84 -4.42
CA ALA A 58 8.04 6.67 -3.06
C ALA A 58 7.71 5.28 -2.50
N ILE A 59 8.38 4.94 -1.41
CA ILE A 59 8.04 3.79 -0.58
C ILE A 59 8.15 4.17 0.88
N SER A 60 7.22 3.68 1.69
CA SER A 60 7.28 3.80 3.14
C SER A 60 6.91 2.49 3.81
N VAL A 61 7.60 2.20 4.90
CA VAL A 61 7.27 1.10 5.82
C VAL A 61 6.97 1.70 7.17
N ILE A 62 5.80 1.35 7.72
CA ILE A 62 5.36 1.80 9.03
C ILE A 62 5.10 0.61 9.95
N ASP A 63 5.35 0.80 11.24
CA ASP A 63 4.92 -0.11 12.29
C ASP A 63 3.46 0.18 12.66
N THR A 64 2.60 -0.77 12.36
CA THR A 64 1.16 -0.66 12.65
C THR A 64 0.78 -1.18 14.03
N SER A 65 1.69 -1.90 14.69
CA SER A 65 1.55 -2.38 16.07
C SER A 65 1.89 -1.29 17.09
N ALA A 66 2.75 -0.33 16.73
CA ALA A 66 3.09 0.83 17.55
C ALA A 66 1.89 1.78 17.76
N ARG A 67 1.84 2.42 18.93
CA ARG A 67 0.87 3.46 19.28
C ARG A 67 1.61 4.68 19.84
N PRO A 68 1.76 5.80 19.08
CA PRO A 68 1.27 6.01 17.70
C PRO A 68 2.02 5.13 16.68
N ARG A 69 1.47 5.01 15.46
CA ARG A 69 2.15 4.32 14.35
C ARG A 69 3.49 4.99 14.07
N GLU A 70 4.52 4.20 13.85
CA GLU A 70 5.89 4.69 13.69
C GLU A 70 6.40 4.48 12.26
N THR A 71 7.13 5.44 11.70
CA THR A 71 7.77 5.26 10.39
C THR A 71 9.10 4.56 10.56
N MET A 72 9.22 3.35 10.01
CA MET A 72 10.43 2.54 10.09
C MET A 72 11.44 2.94 9.02
N TRP A 73 10.94 3.22 7.82
CA TRP A 73 11.76 3.63 6.69
C TRP A 73 10.91 4.31 5.62
N LYS A 74 11.47 5.33 4.98
CA LYS A 74 10.90 5.95 3.80
C LYS A 74 12.01 6.27 2.80
N MET A 75 11.72 6.09 1.52
CA MET A 75 12.57 6.50 0.41
C MET A 75 11.69 7.13 -0.66
N SER A 76 12.14 8.24 -1.24
CA SER A 76 11.44 8.88 -2.35
C SER A 76 12.37 9.19 -3.52
N MET A 77 11.80 9.19 -4.70
CA MET A 77 12.49 9.49 -5.93
C MET A 77 12.42 10.99 -6.24
N PRO A 78 13.54 11.65 -6.58
CA PRO A 78 13.51 13.02 -7.12
C PRO A 78 12.67 13.12 -8.40
N SER A 79 12.05 14.26 -8.66
CA SER A 79 11.14 14.47 -9.80
C SER A 79 11.72 14.09 -11.17
N GLY A 80 13.02 14.31 -11.40
CA GLY A 80 13.69 14.02 -12.68
C GLY A 80 14.20 12.58 -12.88
N ARG A 81 14.03 11.69 -11.91
CA ARG A 81 14.46 10.28 -12.00
C ARG A 81 13.29 9.38 -11.65
N THR A 82 13.26 8.16 -12.18
CA THR A 82 12.33 7.11 -11.74
C THR A 82 12.78 5.77 -12.31
N PHE A 83 12.09 4.70 -11.93
CA PHE A 83 12.19 3.38 -12.52
C PHE A 83 10.79 2.74 -12.53
N PRO A 84 10.49 1.86 -13.49
CA PRO A 84 9.22 1.14 -13.51
C PRO A 84 9.18 0.11 -12.36
N VAL A 85 8.09 0.06 -11.61
CA VAL A 85 7.87 -0.96 -10.58
C VAL A 85 7.27 -2.20 -11.24
N MET A 86 8.11 -3.21 -11.48
CA MET A 86 7.71 -4.49 -12.09
C MET A 86 7.58 -5.59 -11.04
N PHE A 87 6.70 -6.57 -11.26
CA PHE A 87 6.60 -7.74 -10.35
C PHE A 87 7.91 -8.53 -10.27
N SER A 88 8.71 -8.54 -11.35
CA SER A 88 10.00 -9.23 -11.39
C SER A 88 11.09 -8.57 -10.54
N MET A 89 10.96 -7.28 -10.23
CA MET A 89 11.91 -6.58 -9.37
C MET A 89 11.45 -6.61 -7.91
N CYS A 90 12.40 -6.36 -7.00
CA CYS A 90 12.11 -6.27 -5.58
C CYS A 90 12.91 -5.12 -4.97
N ILE A 91 12.22 -4.19 -4.32
CA ILE A 91 12.81 -3.04 -3.63
C ILE A 91 13.19 -3.50 -2.22
N PRO A 92 14.47 -3.68 -1.88
CA PRO A 92 14.86 -4.16 -0.57
C PRO A 92 14.61 -3.10 0.51
N TYR A 93 14.12 -3.53 1.67
CA TYR A 93 14.04 -2.68 2.85
C TYR A 93 15.43 -2.15 3.24
N ALA A 94 15.51 -0.86 3.53
CA ALA A 94 16.78 -0.16 3.78
C ALA A 94 17.78 -0.26 2.61
N GLY A 95 17.28 -0.49 1.39
CA GLY A 95 18.10 -0.56 0.18
C GLY A 95 18.92 0.70 -0.03
N ARG A 96 20.25 0.55 -0.12
CA ARG A 96 21.19 1.66 -0.32
C ARG A 96 21.19 2.11 -1.78
N VAL A 97 20.17 2.82 -2.22
CA VAL A 97 20.35 3.71 -3.38
C VAL A 97 20.95 5.00 -2.82
N GLN A 98 22.29 5.07 -2.73
CA GLN A 98 23.06 6.14 -2.07
C GLN A 98 22.79 7.57 -2.63
N SER A 99 21.96 7.70 -3.66
CA SER A 99 21.60 8.97 -4.28
C SER A 99 20.14 9.39 -4.07
N LEU A 100 19.33 8.65 -3.30
CA LEU A 100 17.92 8.97 -3.08
C LEU A 100 17.68 9.53 -1.68
N PRO A 101 16.87 10.60 -1.53
CA PRO A 101 16.37 11.03 -0.23
C PRO A 101 15.68 9.85 0.49
N GLN A 102 16.20 9.49 1.66
CA GLN A 102 15.66 8.42 2.47
C GLN A 102 15.85 8.72 3.96
N THR A 103 14.94 8.22 4.79
CA THR A 103 15.14 8.24 6.25
C THR A 103 16.16 7.18 6.63
N ARG A 104 16.79 7.36 7.80
CA ARG A 104 17.51 6.24 8.42
C ARG A 104 16.51 5.10 8.65
N ALA A 105 16.82 3.91 8.15
CA ALA A 105 15.98 2.75 8.38
C ALA A 105 16.15 2.27 9.83
N THR A 106 15.03 2.03 10.50
CA THR A 106 14.98 1.37 11.81
C THR A 106 15.03 -0.14 11.62
N GLU A 107 15.59 -0.87 12.58
CA GLU A 107 15.57 -2.32 12.54
C GLU A 107 14.14 -2.84 12.69
N LEU A 108 13.79 -3.87 11.91
CA LEU A 108 12.48 -4.52 11.99
C LEU A 108 12.57 -5.67 12.99
N GLU A 109 11.59 -5.76 13.88
CA GLU A 109 11.56 -6.73 14.96
C GLU A 109 10.57 -7.87 14.68
N PRO A 110 10.94 -9.14 15.00
CA PRO A 110 9.98 -10.23 15.02
C PRO A 110 8.82 -9.97 15.98
N GLY A 111 7.61 -10.39 15.61
CA GLY A 111 6.41 -10.18 16.43
C GLY A 111 5.63 -8.90 16.15
N ARG A 112 6.19 -7.97 15.37
CA ARG A 112 5.55 -6.70 14.99
C ARG A 112 4.89 -6.82 13.62
N VAL A 113 3.80 -6.07 13.41
CA VAL A 113 3.11 -5.99 12.12
C VAL A 113 3.45 -4.68 11.43
N TYR A 114 3.99 -4.80 10.23
CA TYR A 114 4.39 -3.70 9.38
C TYR A 114 3.46 -3.58 8.19
N GLU A 115 3.32 -2.35 7.69
CA GLU A 115 2.62 -2.03 6.45
C GLU A 115 3.60 -1.31 5.52
N VAL A 116 3.68 -1.79 4.28
CA VAL A 116 4.41 -1.12 3.20
C VAL A 116 3.42 -0.45 2.27
N THR A 117 3.76 0.75 1.84
CA THR A 117 3.07 1.49 0.78
C THR A 117 4.09 1.87 -0.27
N ILE A 118 3.83 1.51 -1.53
CA ILE A 118 4.57 1.94 -2.72
C ILE A 118 3.71 2.97 -3.43
N ASP A 119 4.12 4.23 -3.41
CA ASP A 119 3.49 5.31 -4.18
C ASP A 119 4.10 5.35 -5.57
N VAL A 120 3.23 5.54 -6.56
CA VAL A 120 3.63 5.61 -7.96
C VAL A 120 3.15 6.89 -8.60
N ARG A 121 3.93 7.37 -9.57
CA ARG A 121 3.58 8.55 -10.34
C ARG A 121 2.28 8.29 -11.09
N SER A 122 1.56 9.37 -11.34
CA SER A 122 0.39 9.36 -12.23
C SER A 122 0.74 8.74 -13.58
N GLY A 123 0.32 7.50 -13.81
CA GLY A 123 0.37 6.91 -15.14
C GLY A 123 -0.89 7.23 -15.94
N GLY A 124 -0.77 7.14 -17.26
CA GLY A 124 -1.82 7.52 -18.18
C GLY A 124 -2.99 6.53 -18.29
N THR A 125 -2.97 5.39 -17.57
CA THR A 125 -4.01 4.36 -17.67
C THR A 125 -5.04 4.49 -16.52
N PRO A 126 -6.36 4.41 -16.81
CA PRO A 126 -7.40 4.46 -15.78
C PRO A 126 -7.35 3.31 -14.76
N GLU A 127 -6.78 2.16 -15.15
CA GLU A 127 -6.71 0.94 -14.35
C GLU A 127 -5.56 0.95 -13.31
N GLN A 128 -4.59 1.86 -13.49
CA GLN A 128 -3.43 1.97 -12.61
C GLN A 128 -3.83 2.53 -11.24
N ALA A 129 -3.41 1.85 -10.16
CA ALA A 129 -3.55 2.35 -8.80
C ALA A 129 -2.59 3.51 -8.52
N ARG A 130 -2.95 4.38 -7.57
CA ARG A 130 -2.07 5.46 -7.10
C ARG A 130 -0.96 4.98 -6.18
N SER A 131 -1.25 3.92 -5.45
CA SER A 131 -0.32 3.29 -4.53
C SER A 131 -0.63 1.81 -4.41
N TYR A 132 0.34 1.04 -3.91
CA TYR A 132 0.22 -0.40 -3.68
C TYR A 132 0.57 -0.69 -2.23
N GLY A 133 -0.31 -1.43 -1.54
CA GLY A 133 -0.18 -1.71 -0.11
C GLY A 133 -0.06 -3.20 0.18
N ALA A 134 0.74 -3.54 1.19
CA ALA A 134 0.78 -4.88 1.77
C ALA A 134 1.13 -4.82 3.26
N ARG A 135 0.70 -5.83 4.01
CA ARG A 135 1.09 -6.02 5.41
C ARG A 135 1.98 -7.25 5.52
N PHE A 136 2.90 -7.23 6.47
CA PHE A 136 3.81 -8.34 6.74
C PHE A 136 4.31 -8.31 8.18
N CYS A 137 4.97 -9.38 8.59
CA CYS A 137 5.72 -9.42 9.83
C CYS A 137 6.97 -10.28 9.70
N LEU A 138 7.82 -10.20 10.70
CA LEU A 138 8.98 -11.07 10.86
C LEU A 138 8.67 -12.14 11.91
N VAL A 139 9.08 -13.38 11.62
CA VAL A 139 8.92 -14.52 12.52
C VAL A 139 10.28 -15.17 12.79
N ARG A 140 10.55 -15.48 14.06
CA ARG A 140 11.70 -16.33 14.42
C ARG A 140 11.33 -17.79 14.18
N GLN A 141 12.17 -18.47 13.43
CA GLN A 141 12.11 -19.91 13.22
C GLN A 141 12.82 -20.65 14.36
N ARG A 142 12.60 -21.97 14.45
CA ARG A 142 13.14 -22.82 15.54
C ARG A 142 14.67 -22.93 15.54
N ASP A 143 15.28 -22.74 14.38
CA ASP A 143 16.72 -22.70 14.16
C ASP A 143 17.36 -21.35 14.52
N GLY A 144 16.55 -20.35 14.89
CA GLY A 144 16.99 -18.99 15.21
C GLY A 144 16.94 -18.03 14.02
N ASP A 145 16.66 -18.51 12.80
CA ASP A 145 16.57 -17.66 11.62
C ASP A 145 15.30 -16.80 11.64
N VAL A 146 15.38 -15.62 11.05
CA VAL A 146 14.22 -14.73 10.86
C VAL A 146 13.69 -14.88 9.44
N LYS A 147 12.37 -15.03 9.31
CA LYS A 147 11.67 -15.13 8.02
C LYS A 147 10.62 -14.03 7.88
N VAL A 148 10.45 -13.54 6.66
CA VAL A 148 9.38 -12.62 6.29
C VAL A 148 8.08 -13.38 6.02
N LEU A 149 6.99 -12.97 6.66
CA LEU A 149 5.66 -13.53 6.45
C LEU A 149 4.69 -12.47 5.94
N PRO A 150 4.25 -12.54 4.67
CA PRO A 150 3.19 -11.69 4.13
C PRO A 150 1.85 -11.98 4.82
N ILE A 151 1.07 -10.94 5.04
CA ILE A 151 -0.26 -11.02 5.63
C ILE A 151 -1.30 -10.80 4.54
N ALA A 152 -2.16 -11.80 4.33
CA ALA A 152 -3.21 -11.74 3.32
C ALA A 152 -4.14 -10.52 3.50
N PRO A 153 -4.61 -9.92 2.40
CA PRO A 153 -5.65 -8.90 2.44
C PRO A 153 -6.88 -9.40 3.21
N GLY A 154 -7.38 -8.63 4.18
CA GLY A 154 -8.56 -9.00 4.98
C GLY A 154 -8.30 -9.93 6.18
N ALA A 155 -7.08 -10.43 6.38
CA ALA A 155 -6.72 -11.11 7.62
C ALA A 155 -6.93 -10.17 8.83
N ARG A 156 -7.60 -10.66 9.88
CA ARG A 156 -7.90 -9.92 11.11
C ARG A 156 -7.01 -10.37 12.27
N GLU A 157 -6.80 -9.45 13.20
CA GLU A 157 -6.14 -9.74 14.48
C GLU A 157 -7.10 -10.58 15.34
N GLY A 158 -6.73 -11.84 15.65
CA GLY A 158 -7.61 -12.79 16.34
C GLY A 158 -6.96 -14.15 16.59
N LYS A 159 -7.75 -15.16 17.04
CA LYS A 159 -7.27 -16.51 17.43
C LYS A 159 -6.56 -17.31 16.31
N ASN A 160 -6.75 -16.92 15.05
CA ASN A 160 -5.94 -17.36 13.90
C ASN A 160 -4.97 -16.23 13.53
N SER A 161 -4.15 -15.86 14.52
CA SER A 161 -3.16 -14.79 14.50
C SER A 161 -2.39 -14.82 13.19
N TYR A 162 -1.98 -13.65 12.71
CA TYR A 162 -1.20 -13.37 11.50
C TYR A 162 0.10 -14.20 11.30
N GLY A 163 0.32 -15.29 12.03
CA GLY A 163 1.56 -16.04 12.13
C GLY A 163 2.67 -15.27 12.83
N CYS A 164 2.45 -13.98 13.10
CA CYS A 164 3.47 -13.07 13.61
C CYS A 164 3.91 -13.36 15.04
N MET A 165 3.08 -14.07 15.84
CA MET A 165 3.51 -14.53 17.16
C MET A 165 4.38 -15.78 17.02
N ALA A 166 5.68 -15.59 16.81
CA ALA A 166 6.67 -16.63 17.06
C ALA A 166 6.67 -16.97 18.56
N GLY A 167 6.72 -18.28 18.88
CA GLY A 167 6.44 -18.86 20.19
C GLY A 167 7.12 -18.19 21.38
N LYS A 168 6.36 -18.14 22.49
CA LYS A 168 6.92 -18.00 23.83
C LYS A 168 7.86 -19.15 24.15
#